data_AF-A0A143WW12-F1
#
_entry.id   AF-A0A143WW12-F1
#
_cell.length_a   1.000
_cell.length_b   1.000
_cell.length_c   1.000
_cell.angle_alpha   90.00
_cell.angle_beta   90.00
_cell.angle_gamma   90.00
#
_symmetry.space_group_name_H-M   'P 1'
#
loop_
_entity.id
_entity.type
_entity.pdbx_description
1 polymer ?
#
loop_
_entity_poly.entity_id
_entity_poly.type
_entity_poly.pdbx_seq_one_letter_code
_entity_poly.pdbx_strand_id
1 'polypeptide(L)' 'MFIKAVPNNRGKKGTYYCSLVESYREAGKVKHRTIQKFGLVDKEGVELLKAKYAYLIRQPKRKK' A
#
# COMPACT_ATOMS: atom_id res chain seq x y z
N MET A 1 -1.80 7.77 -3.04
CA MET A 1 -2.02 6.40 -2.49
C MET A 1 -0.71 5.65 -2.55
N PHE A 2 -0.52 4.59 -1.77
CA PHE A 2 0.72 3.81 -1.78
C PHE A 2 0.49 2.34 -1.42
N ILE A 3 1.48 1.48 -1.69
CA ILE A 3 1.48 0.08 -1.25
C ILE A 3 2.07 0.00 0.16
N LYS A 4 1.26 -0.48 1.11
CA LYS A 4 1.71 -0.88 2.44
C LYS A 4 2.10 -2.35 2.39
N ALA A 5 3.36 -2.65 2.68
CA ALA A 5 3.87 -4.01 2.83
C ALA A 5 4.25 -4.27 4.29
N VAL A 6 3.64 -5.28 4.91
CA VAL A 6 3.91 -5.67 6.30
C VAL A 6 4.59 -7.03 6.31
N PRO A 7 5.78 -7.18 6.91
CA PRO A 7 6.47 -8.47 6.99
C PRO A 7 5.61 -9.57 7.62
N ASN A 8 5.65 -10.77 7.05
CA ASN A 8 5.02 -11.94 7.63
C ASN A 8 5.90 -12.52 8.76
N ASN A 9 5.71 -12.01 9.98
CA ASN A 9 6.53 -12.38 11.13
C ASN A 9 6.32 -13.81 11.65
N ARG A 10 5.18 -14.43 11.34
CA ARG A 10 4.80 -15.76 11.87
C ARG A 10 4.83 -16.87 10.81
N GLY A 11 5.04 -16.54 9.54
CA GLY A 11 5.00 -17.51 8.44
C GLY A 11 6.31 -17.57 7.65
N LYS A 12 6.19 -17.86 6.35
CA LYS A 12 7.33 -17.97 5.44
C LYS A 12 8.12 -16.65 5.41
N LYS A 13 9.40 -16.69 5.77
CA LYS A 13 10.30 -15.53 5.66
C LYS A 13 10.37 -15.02 4.21
N GLY A 14 10.57 -13.72 4.05
CA GLY A 14 10.60 -13.07 2.73
C GLY A 14 9.22 -12.89 2.08
N THR A 15 8.14 -13.13 2.84
CA THR A 15 6.78 -12.82 2.42
C THR A 15 6.19 -11.64 3.20
N TYR A 16 5.24 -10.95 2.58
CA TYR A 16 4.68 -9.69 3.04
C TYR A 16 3.18 -9.64 2.79
N TYR A 17 2.42 -9.15 3.76
CA TYR A 17 1.02 -8.79 3.54
C TYR A 17 0.94 -7.41 2.89
N CYS A 18 0.43 -7.35 1.68
CA CYS A 18 0.34 -6.12 0.90
C CYS A 18 -1.09 -5.56 0.85
N SER A 19 -1.20 -4.24 0.87
CA SER A 19 -2.48 -3.53 0.71
C SER A 19 -2.28 -2.17 0.04
N LEU A 20 -3.23 -1.79 -0.82
CA LEU A 20 -3.31 -0.44 -1.37
C LEU A 20 -3.99 0.46 -0.34
N VAL A 21 -3.29 1.51 0.08
CA VAL A 21 -3.76 2.45 1.10
C VAL A 21 -3.85 3.87 0.55
N GLU A 22 -4.89 4.56 0.98
CA GLU A 22 -5.11 5.98 0.70
C GLU A 22 -4.88 6.82 1.95
N SER A 23 -4.06 7.85 1.81
CA SER A 23 -3.83 8.86 2.85
C SER A 23 -4.81 10.02 2.70
N TYR A 24 -5.54 10.32 3.76
CA TYR A 24 -6.46 11.44 3.86
C TYR A 24 -6.20 12.24 5.12
N ARG A 25 -6.78 13.44 5.21
CA ARG A 25 -6.73 14.26 6.42
C ARG A 25 -8.12 14.32 7.02
N GLU A 26 -8.19 14.17 8.33
CA GLU A 26 -9.42 14.28 9.11
C GLU A 26 -9.08 15.02 10.41
N ALA A 27 -9.80 16.11 10.69
CA ALA A 27 -9.55 16.97 11.85
C ALA A 27 -8.06 17.35 12.02
N GLY A 28 -7.40 17.75 10.93
CA GLY A 28 -5.97 18.14 10.93
C GLY A 28 -4.97 16.99 11.04
N LYS A 29 -5.41 15.75 11.31
CA LYS A 29 -4.54 14.56 11.42
C LYS A 29 -4.50 13.78 10.12
N VAL A 30 -3.34 13.24 9.76
CA VAL A 30 -3.20 12.32 8.62
C VAL A 30 -3.69 10.94 9.05
N LYS A 31 -4.63 10.39 8.29
CA LYS A 31 -5.18 9.04 8.45
C LYS A 31 -4.97 8.22 7.19
N HIS A 32 -5.02 6.89 7.34
CA HIS A 32 -4.87 5.93 6.26
C HIS A 32 -6.06 4.99 6.23
N ARG A 33 -6.67 4.81 5.06
CA ARG A 33 -7.70 3.79 4.82
C ARG A 33 -7.21 2.75 3.82
N THR A 34 -7.54 1.48 4.06
CA THR A 34 -7.23 0.39 3.12
C THR A 34 -8.29 0.37 2.04
N ILE A 35 -7.85 0.46 0.78
CA ILE A 35 -8.71 0.41 -0.40
C ILE A 35 -8.81 -1.03 -0.93
N GLN A 36 -7.68 -1.74 -0.98
CA GLN A 36 -7.62 -3.11 -1.47
C GLN A 36 -6.57 -3.92 -0.71
N LYS A 37 -6.89 -5.17 -0.39
CA LYS A 37 -5.94 -6.14 0.18
C LYS A 37 -5.46 -7.06 -0.94
N PHE A 38 -4.14 -7.26 -1.04
CA PHE A 38 -3.54 -8.20 -2.01
C PHE A 38 -3.18 -9.54 -1.37
N GLY A 39 -3.24 -9.63 -0.03
CA GLY A 39 -2.87 -10.84 0.69
C GLY A 39 -1.35 -10.98 0.82
N LEU A 40 -0.90 -12.23 0.98
CA LEU A 40 0.49 -12.57 1.19
C LEU A 40 1.21 -12.69 -0.17
N VAL A 41 2.29 -11.94 -0.34
CA VAL A 41 3.13 -11.97 -1.54
C VAL A 41 4.61 -12.10 -1.15
N ASP A 42 5.46 -12.50 -2.06
CA ASP A 42 6.92 -12.49 -1.88
C ASP A 42 7.51 -11.09 -2.19
N LYS A 43 8.84 -10.98 -2.04
CA LYS A 43 9.56 -9.72 -2.26
C LYS A 43 9.41 -9.20 -3.70
N GLU A 44 9.43 -10.07 -4.70
CA GLU A 44 9.25 -9.67 -6.11
C GLU A 44 7.83 -9.15 -6.36
N GLY A 45 6.83 -9.81 -5.80
CA GLY A 45 5.44 -9.34 -5.83
C GLY A 45 5.26 -7.96 -5.18
N VAL A 46 5.98 -7.66 -4.09
CA VAL A 46 5.97 -6.32 -3.48
C VAL A 46 6.46 -5.26 -4.47
N GLU A 47 7.59 -5.50 -5.14
CA GLU A 47 8.17 -4.53 -6.08
C GLU A 47 7.29 -4.36 -7.33
N LEU A 48 6.70 -5.45 -7.83
CA LEU A 48 5.72 -5.39 -8.93
C LEU A 48 4.49 -4.54 -8.56
N LEU A 49 3.95 -4.73 -7.35
CA LEU A 49 2.83 -3.93 -6.86
C LEU A 49 3.22 -2.46 -6.72
N LYS A 50 4.41 -2.15 -6.18
CA LYS A 50 4.90 -0.77 -6.09
C LYS A 50 5.02 -0.14 -7.47
N ALA A 51 5.61 -0.84 -8.44
CA ALA A 51 5.74 -0.36 -9.82
C ALA A 51 4.38 -0.11 -10.47
N LYS A 52 3.46 -1.08 -10.36
CA LYS A 52 2.10 -1.00 -10.92
C LYS A 52 1.33 0.22 -10.41
N TYR A 53 1.51 0.59 -9.14
CA TYR A 53 0.77 1.69 -8.50
C TYR A 53 1.61 2.96 -8.28
N ALA A 54 2.84 3.03 -8.80
CA ALA A 54 3.74 4.17 -8.61
C ALA A 54 3.14 5.50 -9.10
N TYR A 55 2.35 5.45 -10.17
CA TYR A 55 1.68 6.63 -10.73
C TYR A 55 0.69 7.28 -9.75
N LEU A 56 0.14 6.52 -8.77
CA LEU A 56 -0.78 7.04 -7.76
C LEU A 56 -0.10 7.84 -6.65
N ILE A 57 1.22 7.79 -6.56
CA ILE A 57 2.01 8.66 -5.66
C ILE A 57 2.16 10.04 -6.30
N ARG A 58 2.23 10.09 -7.64
CA ARG A 58 2.51 11.31 -8.41
C ARG A 58 1.28 12.16 -8.73
N GLN A 59 0.06 11.63 -8.58
CA GLN A 59 -1.13 12.41 -8.89
C GLN A 59 -1.41 13.44 -7.77
N PRO A 60 -1.39 14.75 -8.05
CA PRO A 60 -1.98 15.72 -7.14
C PRO A 60 -3.45 15.36 -6.99
N LYS A 61 -3.95 15.34 -5.75
CA LYS A 61 -5.31 14.92 -5.42
C LYS A 61 -6.29 15.67 -6.33
N ARG A 62 -6.83 15.01 -7.36
CA ARG A 62 -7.90 15.56 -8.19
C ARG A 62 -9.06 15.82 -7.25
N LYS A 63 -9.27 17.10 -6.91
CA LYS A 63 -10.51 17.54 -6.26
C LYS A 63 -11.63 17.19 -7.26
N LYS A 64 -12.52 16.28 -6.85
CA LYS A 64 -13.85 16.18 -7.45
C LYS A 64 -14.71 17.28 -6.85
#